data_AF-A0A2D6BN12-F1
#
_entry.id   AF-A0A2D6BN12-F1
#
_cell.length_a   1.000
_cell.length_b   1.000
_cell.length_c   1.000
_cell.angle_alpha   90.00
_cell.angle_beta   90.00
_cell.angle_gamma   90.00
#
_symmetry.space_group_name_H-M   'P 1'
#
loop_
_entity.id
_entity.type
_entity.pdbx_description
1 polymer ?
#
loop_
_entity_poly.entity_id
_entity_poly.type
_entity_poly.pdbx_seq_one_letter_code
_entity_poly.pdbx_strand_id
1 'polypeptide(L)'
;MGAVQSLRGTLDPLNAPWSSAATGNKLSPPHRSARARPILPTPPENAMSPLIASLLLLAIPAPDAAVDPIVWHPHFNRTVEVKIRNGPTMKVSHITVTFNKEGFEKMKPGGAWHLGNTHFETSEKVTVGGQTVAAGKHSIKGRKKQDGTWELVIGKASRFSSRISDDAKSLKTEFVKKASMMEHLNVDIHPTGEKSSTTMWLVVHFNTYICRSKIDIGG
;
A
#
# COMPACT_ATOMS: atom_id res chain seq x y z
N MET A 1 -32.72 15.02 -25.34
CA MET A 1 -33.70 14.18 -24.60
C MET A 1 -33.45 12.73 -24.96
N GLY A 2 -33.36 11.83 -23.98
CA GLY A 2 -33.22 10.38 -24.20
C GLY A 2 -32.13 9.74 -23.34
N ALA A 3 -32.45 9.45 -22.08
CA ALA A 3 -31.61 8.69 -21.15
C ALA A 3 -31.72 7.18 -21.40
N VAL A 4 -30.62 6.44 -21.23
CA VAL A 4 -30.66 4.99 -21.00
C VAL A 4 -29.71 4.64 -19.87
N GLN A 5 -30.29 4.20 -18.76
CA GLN A 5 -29.64 3.74 -17.55
C GLN A 5 -29.49 2.21 -17.67
N SER A 6 -28.28 1.67 -17.53
CA SER A 6 -28.06 0.22 -17.49
C SER A 6 -27.21 -0.15 -16.28
N LEU A 7 -27.86 -0.76 -15.29
CA LEU A 7 -27.30 -1.45 -14.15
C LEU A 7 -26.63 -2.77 -14.61
N ARG A 8 -25.36 -3.00 -14.27
CA ARG A 8 -24.80 -4.36 -14.09
C ARG A 8 -23.78 -4.39 -12.98
N GLY A 9 -23.94 -5.39 -12.11
CA GLY A 9 -23.16 -5.61 -10.91
C GLY A 9 -21.71 -6.02 -11.17
N THR A 10 -20.84 -5.56 -10.30
CA THR A 10 -19.43 -5.92 -10.19
C THR A 10 -19.28 -7.25 -9.47
N LEU A 11 -18.82 -8.28 -10.19
CA LEU A 11 -18.11 -9.40 -9.60
C LEU A 11 -16.62 -9.02 -9.53
N ASP A 12 -16.07 -9.10 -8.34
CA ASP A 12 -14.71 -8.68 -7.99
C ASP A 12 -13.72 -9.85 -8.22
N PRO A 13 -12.77 -9.78 -9.18
CA PRO A 13 -11.85 -10.89 -9.46
C PRO A 13 -10.63 -10.94 -8.53
N LEU A 14 -10.58 -10.17 -7.45
CA LEU A 14 -9.40 -10.02 -6.58
C LEU A 14 -9.12 -11.20 -5.63
N ASN A 15 -9.80 -12.33 -5.78
CA ASN A 15 -9.64 -13.49 -4.87
C ASN A 15 -9.65 -14.83 -5.61
N ALA A 16 -9.06 -14.93 -6.80
CA ALA A 16 -8.80 -16.23 -7.43
C ALA A 16 -7.51 -16.83 -6.84
N PRO A 17 -7.59 -17.89 -5.99
CA PRO A 17 -6.41 -18.66 -5.63
C PRO A 17 -5.91 -19.39 -6.87
N TRP A 18 -4.60 -19.40 -7.09
CA TRP A 18 -3.97 -20.41 -7.92
C TRP A 18 -4.36 -21.78 -7.34
N SER A 19 -5.21 -22.53 -8.03
CA SER A 19 -5.51 -23.92 -7.69
C SER A 19 -5.30 -24.79 -8.91
N SER A 20 -4.29 -25.64 -8.76
CA SER A 20 -4.05 -26.86 -9.51
C SER A 20 -5.33 -27.69 -9.57
N ALA A 21 -5.56 -28.31 -10.72
CA ALA A 21 -6.65 -29.26 -10.92
C ALA A 21 -6.63 -30.37 -9.85
N ALA A 22 -7.69 -30.43 -9.04
CA ALA A 22 -8.04 -31.60 -8.25
C ALA A 22 -9.57 -31.70 -8.20
N THR A 23 -10.05 -32.81 -8.71
CA THR A 23 -11.46 -33.22 -8.86
C THR A 23 -12.15 -33.43 -7.51
N GLY A 24 -13.40 -32.92 -7.41
CA GLY A 24 -14.54 -33.59 -6.79
C GLY A 24 -14.54 -33.82 -5.27
N ASN A 25 -15.38 -33.08 -4.55
CA ASN A 25 -16.55 -33.65 -3.85
C ASN A 25 -17.38 -32.56 -3.17
N LYS A 26 -18.70 -32.54 -3.41
CA LYS A 26 -19.66 -31.72 -2.67
C LYS A 26 -20.01 -32.44 -1.37
N LEU A 27 -19.69 -31.83 -0.23
CA LEU A 27 -20.27 -32.16 1.06
C LEU A 27 -21.04 -30.94 1.59
N SER A 28 -22.31 -31.16 1.89
CA SER A 28 -23.22 -30.19 2.49
C SER A 28 -22.77 -29.80 3.91
N PRO A 29 -23.00 -28.55 4.35
CA PRO A 29 -22.66 -28.13 5.71
C PRO A 29 -23.71 -28.61 6.73
N PRO A 30 -23.31 -29.01 7.95
CA PRO A 30 -24.24 -29.32 9.03
C PRO A 30 -24.73 -28.05 9.73
N HIS A 31 -26.02 -28.05 10.08
CA HIS A 31 -26.67 -27.10 10.98
C HIS A 31 -25.91 -26.96 12.31
N ARG A 32 -25.46 -25.75 12.66
CA ARG A 32 -24.99 -25.41 14.00
C ARG A 32 -26.12 -24.84 14.83
N SER A 33 -26.57 -25.64 15.79
CA SER A 33 -27.47 -25.24 16.87
C SER A 33 -26.75 -24.27 17.82
N ALA A 34 -27.39 -23.14 18.13
CA ALA A 34 -26.89 -22.14 19.05
C ALA A 34 -26.91 -22.67 20.48
N ARG A 35 -25.73 -22.84 21.11
CA ARG A 35 -25.62 -23.07 22.55
C ARG A 35 -25.50 -21.73 23.28
N ALA A 36 -26.40 -21.50 24.21
CA ALA A 36 -26.33 -20.44 25.20
C ALA A 36 -25.04 -20.57 26.02
N ARG A 37 -24.30 -19.46 26.17
CA ARG A 37 -23.12 -19.40 27.03
C ARG A 37 -23.57 -19.09 28.47
N PRO A 38 -23.05 -19.80 29.49
CA PRO A 38 -23.29 -19.46 30.88
C PRO A 38 -22.58 -18.15 31.25
N ILE A 39 -23.28 -17.31 31.99
CA ILE A 39 -22.79 -16.06 32.58
C ILE A 39 -21.89 -16.44 33.76
N LEU A 40 -20.61 -16.06 33.71
CA LEU A 40 -19.69 -16.20 34.84
C LEU A 40 -19.86 -15.01 35.81
N PRO A 41 -19.84 -15.25 37.13
CA PRO A 41 -19.89 -14.18 38.12
C PRO A 41 -18.58 -13.39 38.14
N THR A 42 -18.71 -12.08 38.28
CA THR A 42 -17.61 -11.12 38.50
C THR A 42 -16.94 -11.40 39.85
N PRO A 43 -15.60 -11.46 39.93
CA PRO A 43 -14.91 -11.54 41.21
C PRO A 43 -15.00 -10.21 41.99
N PRO A 44 -15.01 -10.27 43.33
CA PRO A 44 -15.10 -9.09 44.17
C PRO A 44 -13.80 -8.27 44.18
N GLU A 45 -14.01 -6.98 44.23
CA GLU A 45 -13.07 -5.90 44.42
C GLU A 45 -12.43 -6.01 45.81
N ASN A 46 -11.19 -6.52 45.88
CA ASN A 46 -10.37 -6.48 47.09
C ASN A 46 -9.23 -5.48 46.89
N ALA A 47 -9.41 -4.34 47.54
CA ALA A 47 -8.38 -3.37 47.81
C ALA A 47 -7.30 -3.97 48.72
N MET A 48 -6.04 -3.94 48.28
CA MET A 48 -4.88 -3.94 49.16
C MET A 48 -3.73 -3.15 48.52
N SER A 49 -3.46 -1.99 49.11
CA SER A 49 -2.16 -1.30 49.16
C SER A 49 -1.68 -1.39 50.62
N PRO A 50 -0.42 -1.08 50.97
CA PRO A 50 0.84 -1.13 50.21
C PRO A 50 1.94 -1.87 51.00
N LEU A 51 2.92 -2.47 50.34
CA LEU A 51 4.21 -2.75 51.00
C LEU A 51 5.34 -2.35 50.07
N ILE A 52 5.93 -1.20 50.41
CA ILE A 52 7.15 -0.65 49.82
C ILE A 52 8.30 -1.57 50.25
N ALA A 53 8.64 -2.52 49.39
CA ALA A 53 9.93 -3.20 49.45
C ALA A 53 10.97 -2.31 48.77
N SER A 54 11.73 -1.57 49.57
CA SER A 54 12.95 -0.88 49.11
C SER A 54 13.99 -1.92 48.70
N LEU A 55 13.90 -2.39 47.46
CA LEU A 55 14.91 -3.21 46.82
C LEU A 55 16.01 -2.27 46.32
N LEU A 56 17.15 -2.29 47.02
CA LEU A 56 18.37 -1.60 46.61
C LEU A 56 18.88 -2.25 45.32
N LEU A 57 18.45 -1.71 44.17
CA LEU A 57 18.86 -2.15 42.84
C LEU A 57 20.32 -1.70 42.63
N LEU A 58 21.26 -2.65 42.70
CA LEU A 58 22.61 -2.44 42.19
C LEU A 58 22.50 -2.05 40.72
N ALA A 59 22.88 -0.81 40.39
CA ALA A 59 22.92 -0.30 39.03
C ALA A 59 23.97 -1.07 38.23
N ILE A 60 23.57 -2.18 37.62
CA ILE A 60 24.35 -2.82 36.57
C ILE A 60 24.39 -1.79 35.43
N PRO A 61 25.57 -1.33 34.98
CA PRO A 61 25.65 -0.46 33.82
C PRO A 61 24.95 -1.17 32.66
N ALA A 62 23.96 -0.50 32.07
CA ALA A 62 23.24 -1.02 30.93
C ALA A 62 24.27 -1.43 29.87
N PRO A 63 24.17 -2.63 29.27
CA PRO A 63 25.10 -3.05 28.23
C PRO A 63 25.13 -1.95 27.18
N ASP A 64 26.32 -1.45 26.89
CA ASP A 64 26.57 -0.46 25.84
C ASP A 64 25.74 -0.84 24.63
N ALA A 65 24.86 0.08 24.21
CA ALA A 65 23.88 -0.15 23.17
C ALA A 65 24.57 -0.81 21.98
N ALA A 66 24.26 -2.10 21.74
CA ALA A 66 24.82 -2.85 20.65
C ALA A 66 24.56 -2.05 19.36
N VAL A 67 25.63 -1.61 18.71
CA VAL A 67 25.53 -0.96 17.41
C VAL A 67 25.04 -2.02 16.45
N ASP A 68 23.75 -1.95 16.09
CA ASP A 68 23.18 -2.86 15.10
C ASP A 68 24.08 -2.85 13.86
N PRO A 69 24.51 -4.03 13.37
CA PRO A 69 25.39 -4.10 12.22
C PRO A 69 24.71 -3.40 11.04
N ILE A 70 25.47 -2.53 10.36
CA ILE A 70 25.03 -1.91 9.10
C ILE A 70 24.86 -3.05 8.09
N VAL A 71 23.61 -3.53 7.95
CA VAL A 71 23.26 -4.50 6.92
C VAL A 71 23.29 -3.76 5.58
N TRP A 72 24.42 -3.89 4.89
CA TRP A 72 24.57 -3.47 3.51
C TRP A 72 23.47 -4.14 2.68
N HIS A 73 22.54 -3.35 2.17
CA HIS A 73 21.55 -3.82 1.20
C HIS A 73 21.77 -3.04 -0.11
N PRO A 74 21.84 -3.74 -1.25
CA PRO A 74 22.09 -3.07 -2.52
C PRO A 74 20.88 -2.24 -2.95
N HIS A 75 21.14 -1.04 -3.45
CA HIS A 75 20.17 -0.19 -4.12
C HIS A 75 20.30 -0.38 -5.63
N PHE A 76 19.20 -0.74 -6.30
CA PHE A 76 19.15 -0.89 -7.74
C PHE A 76 18.26 0.20 -8.34
N ASN A 77 18.73 0.82 -9.41
CA ASN A 77 17.87 1.68 -10.22
C ASN A 77 16.95 0.79 -11.07
N ARG A 78 15.64 0.96 -10.93
CA ARG A 78 14.64 0.29 -11.75
C ARG A 78 13.88 1.29 -12.60
N THR A 79 13.68 0.95 -13.86
CA THR A 79 12.82 1.69 -14.77
C THR A 79 11.87 0.74 -15.48
N VAL A 80 10.59 1.08 -15.51
CA VAL A 80 9.57 0.42 -16.31
C VAL A 80 9.08 1.43 -17.34
N GLU A 81 9.01 1.03 -18.60
CA GLU A 81 8.50 1.85 -19.68
C GLU A 81 7.38 1.11 -20.41
N VAL A 82 6.26 1.80 -20.64
CA VAL A 82 5.10 1.32 -21.38
C VAL A 82 4.84 2.27 -22.53
N LYS A 83 4.81 1.73 -23.75
CA LYS A 83 4.50 2.46 -24.98
C LYS A 83 3.15 2.03 -25.50
N ILE A 84 2.17 2.94 -25.51
CA ILE A 84 0.86 2.68 -26.08
C ILE A 84 0.89 3.04 -27.56
N ARG A 85 0.43 2.12 -28.42
CA ARG A 85 0.36 2.39 -29.87
C ARG A 85 -0.56 3.58 -30.11
N ASN A 86 -0.06 4.60 -30.82
CA ASN A 86 -0.78 5.86 -31.09
C ASN A 86 -1.24 6.60 -29.83
N GLY A 87 -0.52 6.44 -28.71
CA GLY A 87 -0.83 7.12 -27.47
C GLY A 87 0.41 7.40 -26.64
N PRO A 88 0.26 7.67 -25.34
CA PRO A 88 1.36 8.09 -24.49
C PRO A 88 2.41 7.00 -24.32
N THR A 89 3.66 7.43 -24.21
CA THR A 89 4.73 6.69 -23.54
C THR A 89 4.72 7.08 -22.08
N MET A 90 4.66 6.08 -21.19
CA MET A 90 4.72 6.28 -19.75
C MET A 90 5.93 5.55 -19.19
N LYS A 91 6.61 6.17 -18.24
CA LYS A 91 7.79 5.62 -17.60
C LYS A 91 7.71 5.81 -16.09
N VAL A 92 8.03 4.76 -15.35
CA VAL A 92 8.22 4.83 -13.90
C VAL A 92 9.67 4.48 -13.60
N SER A 93 10.34 5.33 -12.83
CA SER A 93 11.71 5.07 -12.37
C SER A 93 11.81 5.22 -10.86
N HIS A 94 12.51 4.31 -10.18
CA HIS A 94 12.74 4.37 -8.73
C HIS A 94 14.01 3.63 -8.34
N ILE A 95 14.49 3.88 -7.12
CA ILE A 95 15.54 3.08 -6.48
C ILE A 95 14.86 2.02 -5.61
N THR A 96 15.29 0.77 -5.74
CA THR A 96 14.84 -0.31 -4.87
C THR A 96 15.44 -0.09 -3.47
N VAL A 97 14.57 -0.01 -2.47
CA VAL A 97 14.96 0.09 -1.06
C VAL A 97 14.20 -0.96 -0.27
N THR A 98 14.81 -1.46 0.80
CA THR A 98 14.13 -2.36 1.73
C THR A 98 13.04 -1.62 2.49
N PHE A 99 12.02 -2.35 2.94
CA PHE A 99 10.93 -1.75 3.69
C PHE A 99 11.32 -1.44 5.13
N ASN A 100 11.37 -0.15 5.49
CA ASN A 100 11.52 0.29 6.88
C ASN A 100 10.17 0.22 7.62
N LYS A 101 9.90 -0.91 8.27
CA LYS A 101 8.66 -1.14 9.02
C LYS A 101 8.45 -0.13 10.16
N GLU A 102 9.49 0.15 10.93
CA GLU A 102 9.40 1.06 12.08
C GLU A 102 9.04 2.48 11.63
N GLY A 103 9.73 2.99 10.61
CA GLY A 103 9.44 4.31 10.03
C GLY A 103 8.03 4.40 9.45
N PHE A 104 7.56 3.31 8.83
CA PHE A 104 6.21 3.24 8.26
C PHE A 104 5.12 3.26 9.34
N GLU A 105 5.30 2.52 10.43
CA GLU A 105 4.35 2.44 11.54
C GLU A 105 4.31 3.74 12.34
N LYS A 106 5.47 4.31 12.67
CA LYS A 106 5.61 5.57 13.42
C LYS A 106 5.17 6.80 12.64
N MET A 107 4.98 6.69 11.33
CA MET A 107 4.56 7.83 10.51
C MET A 107 3.22 8.38 10.98
N LYS A 108 3.16 9.70 11.20
CA LYS A 108 1.91 10.40 11.54
C LYS A 108 1.03 10.59 10.29
N PRO A 109 -0.30 10.73 10.43
CA PRO A 109 -1.16 11.18 9.34
C PRO A 109 -0.62 12.44 8.66
N GLY A 110 -0.73 12.51 7.34
CA GLY A 110 -0.13 13.55 6.51
C GLY A 110 1.35 13.32 6.16
N GLY A 111 2.04 12.39 6.84
CA GLY A 111 3.44 12.07 6.57
C GLY A 111 3.67 11.50 5.17
N ALA A 112 4.86 11.78 4.62
CA ALA A 112 5.27 11.37 3.29
C ALA A 112 6.20 10.15 3.31
N TRP A 113 5.85 9.12 2.56
CA TRP A 113 6.72 8.01 2.21
C TRP A 113 7.36 8.29 0.84
N HIS A 114 8.68 8.42 0.79
CA HIS A 114 9.39 8.92 -0.40
C HIS A 114 9.48 7.92 -1.56
N LEU A 115 9.06 6.66 -1.36
CA LEU A 115 9.02 5.61 -2.38
C LEU A 115 10.31 5.52 -3.21
N GLY A 116 11.48 5.46 -2.57
CA GLY A 116 12.75 5.29 -3.30
C GLY A 116 13.01 6.35 -4.38
N ASN A 117 12.53 7.58 -4.19
CA ASN A 117 12.64 8.68 -5.18
C ASN A 117 11.97 8.30 -6.51
N THR A 118 10.75 7.78 -6.42
CA THR A 118 9.94 7.39 -7.58
C THR A 118 9.57 8.62 -8.42
N HIS A 119 9.77 8.50 -9.73
CA HIS A 119 9.24 9.42 -10.72
C HIS A 119 8.32 8.71 -11.70
N PHE A 120 7.22 9.38 -12.03
CA PHE A 120 6.33 9.03 -13.14
C PHE A 120 6.53 10.06 -14.25
N GLU A 121 6.77 9.61 -15.46
CA GLU A 121 6.97 10.45 -16.63
C GLU A 121 6.00 10.00 -17.73
N THR A 122 5.40 10.96 -18.43
CA THR A 122 4.46 10.69 -19.53
C THR A 122 4.72 11.64 -20.68
N SER A 123 4.65 11.15 -21.93
CA SER A 123 4.83 11.99 -23.13
C SER A 123 3.63 12.88 -23.42
N GLU A 124 2.46 12.51 -22.93
CA GLU A 124 1.21 13.24 -23.14
C GLU A 124 0.44 13.41 -21.82
N LYS A 125 -0.63 14.19 -21.88
CA LYS A 125 -1.55 14.37 -20.75
C LYS A 125 -2.32 13.07 -20.50
N VAL A 126 -2.25 12.56 -19.29
CA VAL A 126 -3.01 11.36 -18.85
C VAL A 126 -3.79 11.66 -17.58
N THR A 127 -4.75 10.80 -17.25
CA THR A 127 -5.45 10.87 -15.96
C THR A 127 -4.97 9.74 -15.07
N VAL A 128 -4.48 10.05 -13.87
CA VAL A 128 -4.05 9.04 -12.89
C VAL A 128 -4.85 9.24 -11.63
N GLY A 129 -5.54 8.20 -11.14
CA GLY A 129 -6.40 8.27 -9.96
C GLY A 129 -7.40 9.42 -10.01
N GLY A 130 -7.95 9.73 -11.19
CA GLY A 130 -8.87 10.85 -11.40
C GLY A 130 -8.23 12.24 -11.48
N GLN A 131 -6.90 12.35 -11.39
CA GLN A 131 -6.18 13.62 -11.52
C GLN A 131 -5.54 13.75 -12.89
N THR A 132 -5.71 14.90 -13.53
CA THR A 132 -5.00 15.23 -14.77
C THR A 132 -3.53 15.48 -14.48
N VAL A 133 -2.68 14.69 -15.14
CA VAL A 133 -1.22 14.74 -15.10
C VAL A 133 -0.73 15.22 -16.46
N ALA A 134 -0.03 16.35 -16.49
CA ALA A 134 0.52 16.89 -17.73
C ALA A 134 1.69 16.04 -18.25
N ALA A 135 2.05 16.23 -19.53
CA ALA A 135 3.28 15.68 -20.08
C ALA A 135 4.52 16.12 -19.25
N GLY A 136 5.54 15.28 -19.22
CA GLY A 136 6.77 15.49 -18.48
C GLY A 136 6.90 14.60 -17.24
N LYS A 137 7.87 14.93 -16.39
CA LYS A 137 8.30 14.15 -15.23
C LYS A 137 7.69 14.68 -13.92
N HIS A 138 7.20 13.76 -13.10
CA HIS A 138 6.48 14.01 -11.85
C HIS A 138 7.04 13.14 -10.73
N SER A 139 6.96 13.60 -9.47
CA SER A 139 7.32 12.78 -8.31
C SER A 139 6.10 12.06 -7.75
N ILE A 140 6.28 10.81 -7.33
CA ILE A 140 5.24 10.00 -6.65
C ILE A 140 5.67 9.75 -5.22
N LYS A 141 4.76 9.96 -4.27
CA LYS A 141 4.95 9.66 -2.85
C LYS A 141 3.73 8.94 -2.28
N GLY A 142 3.92 8.23 -1.18
CA GLY A 142 2.82 7.77 -0.34
C GLY A 142 2.46 8.82 0.72
N ARG A 143 1.18 9.06 0.97
CA ARG A 143 0.71 9.85 2.12
C ARG A 143 -0.11 8.99 3.04
N LYS A 144 0.19 9.02 4.35
CA LYS A 144 -0.64 8.34 5.35
C LYS A 144 -1.89 9.18 5.62
N LYS A 145 -3.07 8.57 5.50
CA LYS A 145 -4.36 9.19 5.80
C LYS A 145 -4.67 9.14 7.31
N GLN A 146 -5.69 9.89 7.74
CA GLN A 146 -6.15 9.93 9.13
C GLN A 146 -6.66 8.57 9.62
N ASP A 147 -7.28 7.78 8.73
CA ASP A 147 -7.75 6.41 8.99
C ASP A 147 -6.63 5.37 9.05
N GLY A 148 -5.36 5.80 8.96
CA GLY A 148 -4.18 4.93 8.97
C GLY A 148 -3.94 4.16 7.67
N THR A 149 -4.76 4.36 6.64
CA THR A 149 -4.51 3.83 5.28
C THR A 149 -3.60 4.77 4.49
N TRP A 150 -3.20 4.36 3.29
CA TRP A 150 -2.28 5.12 2.45
C TRP A 150 -2.91 5.50 1.13
N GLU A 151 -2.51 6.65 0.62
CA GLU A 151 -2.83 7.11 -0.73
C GLU A 151 -1.56 7.51 -1.47
N LEU A 152 -1.60 7.48 -2.80
CA LEU A 152 -0.54 8.03 -3.63
C LEU A 152 -0.81 9.52 -3.87
N VAL A 153 0.27 10.29 -3.90
CA VAL A 153 0.25 11.70 -4.32
C VAL A 153 1.22 11.89 -5.48
N ILE A 154 0.83 12.75 -6.43
CA ILE A 154 1.68 13.14 -7.56
C ILE A 154 1.92 14.65 -7.53
N GLY A 155 3.15 15.08 -7.74
CA GLY A 155 3.49 16.50 -7.82
C GLY A 155 4.65 16.76 -8.76
N LYS A 156 5.12 18.01 -8.82
CA LYS A 156 6.31 18.36 -9.62
C LYS A 156 7.48 17.43 -9.30
N ALA A 157 8.31 17.18 -10.30
CA ALA A 157 9.55 16.42 -10.09
C ALA A 157 10.37 17.08 -8.98
N SER A 158 10.68 16.30 -7.95
CA SER A 158 11.55 16.68 -6.85
C SER A 158 12.54 15.56 -6.59
N ARG A 159 13.66 15.91 -5.95
CA ARG A 159 14.61 14.93 -5.41
C ARG A 159 14.06 14.32 -4.11
N PHE A 160 14.82 13.41 -3.50
CA PHE A 160 14.52 12.85 -2.18
C PHE A 160 14.09 13.94 -1.20
N SER A 161 12.86 13.82 -0.69
CA SER A 161 12.28 14.73 0.28
C SER A 161 11.20 14.01 1.07
N SER A 162 11.19 14.22 2.38
CA SER A 162 10.17 13.75 3.32
C SER A 162 8.93 14.65 3.36
N ARG A 163 8.89 15.72 2.55
CA ARG A 163 7.76 16.64 2.46
C ARG A 163 6.96 16.38 1.18
N ILE A 164 5.65 16.45 1.30
CA ILE A 164 4.75 16.50 0.13
C ILE A 164 4.76 17.95 -0.35
N SER A 165 4.91 18.14 -1.66
CA SER A 165 4.86 19.49 -2.25
C SER A 165 3.46 20.09 -2.07
N ASP A 166 3.36 21.40 -1.88
CA ASP A 166 2.07 22.07 -1.72
C ASP A 166 1.19 21.95 -2.98
N ASP A 167 1.80 21.76 -4.15
CA ASP A 167 1.12 21.51 -5.42
C ASP A 167 0.85 20.02 -5.73
N ALA A 168 1.15 19.12 -4.80
CA ALA A 168 0.90 17.70 -4.99
C ALA A 168 -0.58 17.37 -4.92
N LYS A 169 -1.05 16.59 -5.90
CA LYS A 169 -2.44 16.13 -6.02
C LYS A 169 -2.60 14.74 -5.44
N SER A 170 -3.65 14.54 -4.66
CA SER A 170 -4.06 13.22 -4.15
C SER A 170 -4.62 12.38 -5.29
N LEU A 171 -4.11 11.16 -5.45
CA LEU A 171 -4.62 10.20 -6.41
C LEU A 171 -5.69 9.34 -5.74
N LYS A 172 -6.81 9.09 -6.42
CA LYS A 172 -7.73 8.02 -6.00
C LYS A 172 -6.96 6.70 -5.98
N THR A 173 -6.73 6.19 -4.78
CA THR A 173 -5.84 5.06 -4.51
C THR A 173 -6.61 3.94 -3.83
N GLU A 174 -6.45 2.73 -4.36
CA GLU A 174 -6.84 1.50 -3.68
C GLU A 174 -5.70 1.04 -2.80
N PHE A 175 -5.98 0.91 -1.50
CA PHE A 175 -5.02 0.44 -0.52
C PHE A 175 -5.37 -0.97 -0.04
N VAL A 176 -4.50 -1.93 -0.32
CA VAL A 176 -4.65 -3.33 0.05
C VAL A 176 -3.63 -3.67 1.13
N LYS A 177 -4.10 -4.31 2.20
CA LYS A 177 -3.28 -4.88 3.27
C LYS A 177 -3.17 -6.40 3.09
N LYS A 178 -2.13 -7.01 3.66
CA LYS A 178 -1.90 -8.47 3.64
C LYS A 178 -1.70 -9.03 2.22
N ALA A 179 -1.11 -8.24 1.32
CA ALA A 179 -0.61 -8.74 0.06
C ALA A 179 0.58 -9.70 0.28
N SER A 180 0.95 -10.45 -0.76
CA SER A 180 2.16 -11.29 -0.74
C SER A 180 3.39 -10.44 -0.39
N MET A 181 4.24 -10.95 0.50
CA MET A 181 5.39 -10.19 0.98
C MET A 181 6.35 -9.83 -0.17
N MET A 182 6.72 -8.55 -0.24
CA MET A 182 7.74 -8.03 -1.13
C MET A 182 8.78 -7.23 -0.34
N GLU A 183 9.99 -7.77 -0.24
CA GLU A 183 11.05 -7.22 0.63
C GLU A 183 11.54 -5.84 0.16
N HIS A 184 11.53 -5.61 -1.14
CA HIS A 184 11.98 -4.38 -1.78
C HIS A 184 10.80 -3.60 -2.35
N LEU A 185 10.89 -2.28 -2.28
CA LEU A 185 9.96 -1.42 -3.00
C LEU A 185 9.94 -1.78 -4.49
N ASN A 186 8.73 -1.93 -5.02
CA ASN A 186 8.48 -2.09 -6.44
C ASN A 186 7.40 -1.09 -6.87
N VAL A 187 7.71 -0.29 -7.88
CA VAL A 187 6.73 0.56 -8.57
C VAL A 187 6.68 0.20 -10.04
N ASP A 188 5.47 -0.05 -10.53
CA ASP A 188 5.23 -0.60 -11.85
C ASP A 188 3.99 0.03 -12.52
N ILE A 189 3.89 -0.12 -13.84
CA ILE A 189 2.70 0.21 -14.63
C ILE A 189 2.12 -1.10 -15.16
N HIS A 190 1.06 -1.58 -14.53
CA HIS A 190 0.46 -2.88 -14.86
C HIS A 190 -0.80 -2.73 -15.74
N PRO A 191 -0.82 -3.33 -16.95
CA PRO A 191 -2.05 -3.59 -17.67
C PRO A 191 -2.83 -4.73 -16.99
N THR A 192 -4.15 -4.61 -16.97
CA THR A 192 -5.10 -5.64 -16.49
C THR A 192 -6.32 -5.68 -17.40
N GLY A 193 -7.10 -6.75 -17.33
CA GLY A 193 -8.33 -6.90 -18.10
C GLY A 193 -8.19 -7.83 -19.30
N GLU A 194 -9.03 -7.62 -20.31
CA GLU A 194 -9.13 -8.47 -21.51
C GLU A 194 -8.94 -7.65 -22.79
N LYS A 195 -8.88 -8.32 -23.94
CA LYS A 195 -8.63 -7.67 -25.25
C LYS A 195 -9.57 -6.49 -25.53
N SER A 196 -10.82 -6.57 -25.08
CA SER A 196 -11.88 -5.57 -25.23
C SER A 196 -11.89 -4.48 -24.15
N SER A 197 -11.20 -4.69 -23.03
CA SER A 197 -11.24 -3.79 -21.87
C SER A 197 -9.93 -3.89 -21.09
N THR A 198 -8.91 -3.16 -21.54
CA THR A 198 -7.63 -3.05 -20.82
C THR A 198 -7.68 -1.86 -19.88
N THR A 199 -7.37 -2.10 -18.61
CA THR A 199 -7.17 -1.05 -17.60
C THR A 199 -5.69 -1.00 -17.20
N MET A 200 -5.11 0.20 -17.23
CA MET A 200 -3.75 0.44 -16.76
C MET A 200 -3.75 0.89 -15.29
N TRP A 201 -2.76 0.46 -14.53
CA TRP A 201 -2.59 0.80 -13.11
C TRP A 201 -1.17 1.27 -12.82
N LEU A 202 -1.03 2.36 -12.07
CA LEU A 202 0.19 2.65 -11.33
C LEU A 202 0.13 1.85 -10.03
N VAL A 203 1.06 0.91 -9.84
CA VAL A 203 1.08 0.01 -8.68
C VAL A 203 2.35 0.24 -7.89
N VAL A 204 2.19 0.47 -6.58
CA VAL A 204 3.28 0.55 -5.62
C VAL A 204 3.11 -0.61 -4.66
N HIS A 205 4.10 -1.51 -4.62
CA HIS A 205 4.16 -2.63 -3.70
C HIS A 205 5.34 -2.45 -2.75
N PHE A 206 5.07 -2.56 -1.45
CA PHE A 206 6.08 -2.57 -0.40
C PHE A 206 5.61 -3.46 0.76
N ASN A 207 6.47 -4.39 1.19
CA ASN A 207 6.16 -5.36 2.24
C ASN A 207 4.87 -6.14 1.92
N THR A 208 3.83 -6.05 2.75
CA THR A 208 2.53 -6.73 2.55
C THR A 208 1.45 -5.74 2.15
N TYR A 209 1.83 -4.60 1.58
CA TYR A 209 0.95 -3.50 1.22
C TYR A 209 1.02 -3.19 -0.27
N ILE A 210 -0.14 -2.94 -0.87
CA ILE A 210 -0.25 -2.43 -2.23
C ILE A 210 -1.04 -1.11 -2.19
N CYS A 211 -0.49 -0.08 -2.81
CA CYS A 211 -1.21 1.11 -3.22
C CYS A 211 -1.32 1.10 -4.74
N ARG A 212 -2.51 1.22 -5.31
CA ARG A 212 -2.64 1.35 -6.77
C ARG A 212 -3.64 2.41 -7.18
N SER A 213 -3.33 3.11 -8.27
CA SER A 213 -4.19 4.13 -8.86
C SER A 213 -4.40 3.83 -10.33
N LYS A 214 -5.66 3.88 -10.77
CA LYS A 214 -6.02 3.65 -12.17
C LYS A 214 -5.38 4.72 -13.05
N ILE A 215 -4.84 4.33 -14.20
CA ILE A 215 -4.40 5.24 -15.24
C ILE A 215 -5.42 5.16 -16.37
N ASP A 216 -6.11 6.27 -16.60
CA ASP A 216 -6.99 6.45 -17.74
C ASP A 216 -6.20 7.16 -18.84
N ILE A 217 -5.86 6.39 -19.86
CA ILE A 217 -5.32 6.89 -21.12
C ILE A 217 -6.54 7.38 -21.91
N GLY A 218 -6.87 8.66 -21.78
CA GLY A 218 -7.95 9.25 -22.56
C GLY A 218 -7.68 9.07 -24.05
N GLY A 219 -8.65 8.50 -24.77
CA GLY A 219 -8.76 8.58 -26.23
C GLY A 219 -9.39 9.89 -26.67
#